data_AF-C5L2K4-F1
#
_entry.id   AF-C5L2K4-F1
#
_cell.length_a   1.000
_cell.length_b   1.000
_cell.length_c   1.000
_cell.angle_alpha   90.00
_cell.angle_beta   90.00
_cell.angle_gamma   90.00
#
_symmetry.space_group_name_H-M   'P 1'
#
loop_
_entity.id
_entity.type
_entity.pdbx_description
1 polymer ?
#
loop_
_entity_poly.entity_id
_entity_poly.type
_entity_poly.pdbx_seq_one_letter_code
_entity_poly.pdbx_strand_id
1 'polypeptide(L)'
;MDASPELLESIINGNDDDEVFERISEDGFDQDDLDKDDPLGDIDALLRESVASTEKRSPLTAAVRVRPPLVDDFIRNFFIKHGLKRSLDAFQNEWYGMQISGKLDATAVDDAVPDLYLRSQHLMDVIRAQETEMKKLRIVAENAKGLFDKLRKQRDFHRMHHRRVVQEKEKIIKDLKRLRSHYEQYEPTLTELRHKYEVAMKEKFLLKMERDKYMAQVSSGLTEADGGLDQAGAVRINVQSVSLESGYEAPSRFLVSGSLTDPFRCWEE
;
A
#
# COMPACT_ATOMS: atom_id res chain seq x y z
N MET A 1 -1.66 26.87 -11.26
CA MET A 1 -2.10 25.47 -11.11
C MET A 1 -3.58 25.54 -10.78
N ASP A 2 -4.39 25.97 -11.75
CA ASP A 2 -5.85 26.08 -11.60
C ASP A 2 -6.44 24.75 -12.03
N ALA A 3 -6.88 23.95 -11.07
CA ALA A 3 -7.70 22.78 -11.35
C ALA A 3 -9.09 23.28 -11.75
N SER A 4 -9.48 22.99 -12.99
CA SER A 4 -10.78 23.38 -13.55
C SER A 4 -11.94 22.86 -12.69
N PRO A 5 -12.92 23.69 -12.30
CA PRO A 5 -14.07 23.27 -11.49
C PRO A 5 -14.93 22.16 -12.13
N GLU A 6 -14.82 21.98 -13.44
CA GLU A 6 -15.50 20.90 -14.19
C GLU A 6 -15.02 19.49 -13.78
N LEU A 7 -13.74 19.34 -13.39
CA LEU A 7 -13.19 18.05 -12.94
C LEU A 7 -13.81 17.62 -11.60
N LEU A 8 -14.06 18.58 -10.71
CA LEU A 8 -14.72 18.35 -9.42
C LEU A 8 -16.20 18.01 -9.58
N GLU A 9 -16.91 18.63 -10.53
CA GLU A 9 -18.31 18.30 -10.82
C GLU A 9 -18.48 16.91 -11.45
N SER A 10 -17.56 16.50 -12.32
CA SER A 10 -17.62 15.17 -12.96
C SER A 10 -17.46 13.99 -11.98
N ILE A 11 -16.66 14.17 -10.92
CA ILE A 11 -16.44 13.14 -9.89
C ILE A 11 -17.67 13.00 -8.96
N ILE A 12 -18.48 14.05 -8.84
CA ILE A 12 -19.58 14.15 -7.87
C ILE A 12 -20.93 13.77 -8.47
N ASN A 13 -21.13 13.97 -9.79
CA ASN A 13 -22.36 13.66 -10.51
C ASN A 13 -22.38 12.28 -11.19
N GLY A 14 -21.36 11.45 -10.94
CA GLY A 14 -21.35 10.04 -11.34
C GLY A 14 -22.47 9.28 -10.62
N ASN A 15 -23.50 8.94 -11.40
CA ASN A 15 -24.69 8.19 -11.05
C ASN A 15 -24.36 6.90 -10.25
N ASP A 16 -25.14 6.64 -9.20
CA ASP A 16 -25.04 5.50 -8.26
C ASP A 16 -25.49 4.14 -8.86
N ASP A 17 -25.40 3.92 -10.17
CA ASP A 17 -25.78 2.65 -10.79
C ASP A 17 -24.66 2.17 -11.72
N ASP A 18 -23.79 1.31 -11.19
CA ASP A 18 -23.52 -0.02 -11.74
C ASP A 18 -22.39 -0.66 -10.90
N GLU A 19 -22.67 -1.85 -10.36
CA GLU A 19 -21.63 -2.82 -10.03
C GLU A 19 -20.92 -3.27 -11.33
N VAL A 20 -20.13 -2.38 -11.94
CA VAL A 20 -19.16 -2.80 -12.94
C VAL A 20 -17.95 -3.28 -12.14
N PHE A 21 -17.81 -4.61 -12.04
CA PHE A 21 -16.49 -5.21 -11.90
C PHE A 21 -15.67 -4.77 -13.11
N GLU A 22 -15.07 -3.58 -13.03
CA GLU A 22 -14.14 -3.13 -14.04
C GLU A 22 -12.98 -4.12 -14.01
N ARG A 23 -12.84 -4.86 -15.11
CA ARG A 23 -11.61 -5.56 -15.43
C ARG A 23 -10.48 -4.56 -15.22
N ILE A 24 -9.53 -4.95 -14.39
CA ILE A 24 -8.29 -4.22 -14.13
C ILE A 24 -7.76 -3.69 -15.47
N SER A 25 -7.88 -2.38 -15.69
CA SER A 25 -7.08 -1.68 -16.69
C SER A 25 -5.71 -1.54 -16.06
N GLU A 26 -4.72 -2.26 -16.59
CA GLU A 26 -3.32 -2.27 -16.15
C GLU A 26 -2.58 -0.94 -16.35
N ASP A 27 -3.23 0.10 -16.90
CA ASP A 27 -2.57 1.31 -17.41
C ASP A 27 -2.60 2.53 -16.47
N GLY A 28 -2.71 2.33 -15.15
CA GLY A 28 -2.81 3.46 -14.22
C GLY A 28 -2.24 3.23 -12.82
N PHE A 29 -1.25 2.35 -12.67
CA PHE A 29 -0.55 2.24 -11.40
C PHE A 29 0.59 3.25 -11.37
N ASP A 30 0.37 4.40 -10.74
CA ASP A 30 1.44 5.33 -10.39
C ASP A 30 2.43 4.57 -9.48
N GLN A 31 3.55 4.20 -10.08
CA GLN A 31 4.63 3.37 -9.54
C GLN A 31 5.38 4.07 -8.38
N ASP A 32 5.12 5.35 -8.13
CA ASP A 32 5.99 6.21 -7.34
C ASP A 32 5.58 6.40 -5.87
N ASP A 33 4.41 5.88 -5.43
CA ASP A 33 3.93 6.03 -4.05
C ASP A 33 4.27 4.85 -3.11
N LEU A 34 5.03 3.85 -3.58
CA LEU A 34 5.38 2.64 -2.80
C LEU A 34 6.86 2.56 -2.37
N ASP A 35 7.59 3.66 -2.41
CA ASP A 35 9.05 3.69 -2.29
C ASP A 35 9.63 3.63 -0.85
N LYS A 36 8.98 2.96 0.12
CA LYS A 36 9.59 2.86 1.46
C LYS A 36 9.78 1.48 2.04
N ASP A 37 9.00 0.48 1.63
CA ASP A 37 9.16 -0.88 2.14
C ASP A 37 8.83 -1.90 1.06
N ASP A 38 9.35 -1.72 -0.16
CA ASP A 38 8.99 -2.57 -1.30
C ASP A 38 9.58 -4.00 -1.19
N PRO A 39 8.81 -5.01 -0.77
CA PRO A 39 9.27 -6.39 -0.66
C PRO A 39 9.21 -7.09 -2.03
N LEU A 40 8.80 -6.39 -3.10
CA LEU A 40 8.87 -6.86 -4.49
C LEU A 40 10.31 -6.93 -4.98
N GLY A 41 11.18 -6.02 -4.55
CA GLY A 41 12.62 -6.09 -4.87
C GLY A 41 13.27 -7.39 -4.41
N ASP A 42 12.93 -7.83 -3.20
CA ASP A 42 13.39 -9.12 -2.64
C ASP A 42 12.82 -10.32 -3.42
N ILE A 43 11.64 -10.18 -4.00
CA ILE A 43 11.00 -11.25 -4.77
C ILE A 43 11.56 -11.33 -6.18
N ASP A 44 11.82 -10.21 -6.86
CA ASP A 44 12.47 -10.19 -8.18
C ASP A 44 13.91 -10.71 -8.09
N ALA A 45 14.62 -10.39 -7.01
CA ALA A 45 15.94 -10.95 -6.72
C ALA A 45 15.89 -12.48 -6.55
N LEU A 46 14.89 -13.01 -5.83
CA LEU A 46 14.71 -14.44 -5.60
C LEU A 46 14.25 -15.19 -6.87
N LEU A 47 13.44 -14.52 -7.71
CA LEU A 47 13.05 -15.04 -9.02
C LEU A 47 14.26 -15.16 -9.94
N ARG A 48 15.11 -14.12 -10.01
CA ARG A 48 16.37 -14.12 -10.78
C ARG A 48 17.33 -15.24 -10.36
N GLU A 49 17.43 -15.52 -9.07
CA GLU A 49 18.27 -16.60 -8.56
C GLU A 49 17.77 -17.99 -8.98
N SER A 50 16.44 -18.18 -9.03
CA SER A 50 15.82 -19.43 -9.47
C SER A 50 15.99 -19.68 -10.98
N VAL A 51 15.92 -18.65 -11.82
CA VAL A 51 16.08 -18.78 -13.29
C VAL A 51 17.55 -18.96 -13.68
N ALA A 52 18.48 -18.29 -13.01
CA ALA A 52 19.92 -18.42 -13.26
C ALA A 52 20.46 -19.84 -13.00
N SER A 53 19.77 -20.61 -12.15
CA SER A 53 20.11 -22.01 -11.83
C SER A 53 19.76 -22.99 -12.96
N THR A 54 18.94 -22.58 -13.93
CA THR A 54 18.40 -23.46 -14.98
C THR A 54 19.21 -23.40 -16.29
N GLU A 55 20.12 -22.43 -16.46
CA GLU A 55 20.76 -22.14 -17.76
C GLU A 55 22.19 -22.68 -17.96
N LYS A 56 22.76 -23.47 -17.03
CA LYS A 56 24.15 -23.95 -17.18
C LYS A 56 24.28 -25.22 -18.06
N ARG A 57 24.54 -24.95 -19.35
CA ARG A 57 25.51 -25.60 -20.27
C ARG A 57 25.43 -27.12 -20.47
N SER A 58 24.96 -27.50 -21.66
CA SER A 58 25.29 -28.76 -22.32
C SER A 58 26.79 -28.84 -22.65
N PRO A 59 27.55 -29.84 -22.17
CA PRO A 59 28.90 -30.07 -22.66
C PRO A 59 28.83 -30.77 -24.02
N LEU A 60 29.50 -30.19 -25.01
CA LEU A 60 29.88 -30.88 -26.25
C LEU A 60 30.78 -32.06 -25.89
N THR A 61 30.26 -33.28 -25.92
CA THR A 61 31.04 -34.48 -25.60
C THR A 61 31.82 -34.94 -26.83
N ALA A 62 33.14 -34.77 -26.79
CA ALA A 62 34.04 -35.44 -27.71
C ALA A 62 33.79 -36.95 -27.64
N ALA A 63 33.67 -37.61 -28.80
CA ALA A 63 33.44 -39.05 -28.89
C ALA A 63 34.70 -39.82 -28.46
N VAL A 64 34.84 -40.04 -27.16
CA VAL A 64 35.86 -40.94 -26.59
C VAL A 64 35.47 -42.37 -26.95
N ARG A 65 36.30 -43.04 -27.76
CA ARG A 65 36.14 -44.48 -28.04
C ARG A 65 36.41 -45.25 -26.74
N VAL A 66 35.36 -45.76 -26.11
CA VAL A 66 35.46 -46.56 -24.88
C VAL A 66 35.92 -47.97 -25.27
N ARG A 67 37.19 -48.28 -24.98
CA ARG A 67 37.67 -49.67 -24.97
C ARG A 67 36.92 -50.41 -23.85
N PRO A 68 36.42 -51.65 -24.05
CA PRO A 68 35.84 -52.44 -22.98
C PRO A 68 36.82 -52.52 -21.79
N PRO A 69 36.35 -52.30 -20.55
CA PRO A 69 37.22 -52.37 -19.39
C PRO A 69 37.79 -53.78 -19.25
N LEU A 70 39.09 -53.85 -19.00
CA LEU A 70 39.80 -55.08 -18.71
C LEU A 70 39.45 -55.57 -17.30
N VAL A 71 39.57 -56.88 -17.06
CA VAL A 71 39.21 -57.49 -15.77
C VAL A 71 40.02 -56.92 -14.61
N ASP A 72 41.29 -56.59 -14.81
CA ASP A 72 42.16 -56.00 -13.78
C ASP A 72 41.71 -54.58 -13.37
N ASP A 73 41.33 -53.75 -14.34
CA ASP A 73 40.75 -52.43 -14.10
C ASP A 73 39.41 -52.52 -13.35
N PHE A 74 38.58 -53.52 -13.65
CA PHE A 74 37.34 -53.75 -12.91
C PHE A 74 37.59 -54.13 -11.45
N ILE A 75 38.52 -55.05 -11.18
CA ILE A 75 38.85 -55.47 -9.82
C ILE A 75 39.47 -54.30 -9.02
N ARG A 76 40.32 -53.50 -9.67
CA ARG A 76 40.88 -52.27 -9.08
C ARG A 76 39.77 -51.30 -8.71
N ASN A 77 38.88 -50.99 -9.65
CA ASN A 77 37.74 -50.10 -9.44
C ASN A 77 36.77 -50.65 -8.38
N PHE A 78 36.59 -51.97 -8.28
CA PHE A 78 35.80 -52.62 -7.25
C PHE A 78 36.37 -52.36 -5.86
N PHE A 79 37.66 -52.65 -5.64
CA PHE A 79 38.29 -52.41 -4.35
C PHE A 79 38.34 -50.93 -3.98
N ILE A 80 38.55 -50.03 -4.95
CA ILE A 80 38.47 -48.57 -4.73
C ILE A 80 37.05 -48.17 -4.32
N LYS A 81 36.03 -48.60 -5.06
CA LYS A 81 34.61 -48.26 -4.81
C LYS A 81 34.14 -48.76 -3.45
N HIS A 82 34.61 -49.93 -3.02
CA HIS A 82 34.27 -50.51 -1.73
C HIS A 82 35.23 -50.13 -0.59
N GLY A 83 36.23 -49.29 -0.84
CA GLY A 83 37.17 -48.80 0.18
C GLY A 83 38.17 -49.85 0.69
N LEU A 84 38.36 -50.96 -0.02
CA LEU A 84 39.20 -52.10 0.36
C LEU A 84 40.68 -51.87 0.01
N LYS A 85 41.28 -50.84 0.61
CA LYS A 85 42.64 -50.37 0.28
C LYS A 85 43.75 -51.42 0.52
N ARG A 86 43.67 -52.16 1.64
CA ARG A 86 44.66 -53.22 1.95
C ARG A 86 44.62 -54.38 0.96
N SER A 87 43.41 -54.77 0.54
CA SER A 87 43.20 -55.82 -0.45
C SER A 87 43.61 -55.37 -1.85
N LEU A 88 43.40 -54.09 -2.17
CA LEU A 88 43.87 -53.46 -3.40
C LEU A 88 45.40 -53.52 -3.50
N ASP A 89 46.11 -53.13 -2.43
CA ASP A 89 47.58 -53.13 -2.42
C ASP A 89 48.15 -54.55 -2.53
N ALA A 90 47.56 -55.52 -1.82
CA ALA A 90 47.94 -56.93 -1.92
C ALA A 90 47.70 -57.47 -3.34
N PHE A 91 46.52 -57.21 -3.90
CA PHE A 91 46.17 -57.61 -5.27
C PHE A 91 47.12 -56.99 -6.31
N GLN A 92 47.42 -55.69 -6.21
CA GLN A 92 48.34 -55.02 -7.14
C GLN A 92 49.75 -55.62 -7.08
N ASN A 93 50.27 -55.86 -5.87
CA ASN A 93 51.60 -56.43 -5.68
C ASN A 93 51.69 -57.86 -6.25
N GLU A 94 50.68 -58.69 -5.99
CA GLU A 94 50.62 -60.05 -6.52
C GLU A 94 50.43 -60.06 -8.04
N TRP A 95 49.53 -59.23 -8.57
CA TRP A 95 49.21 -59.13 -9.99
C TRP A 95 50.42 -58.68 -10.82
N TYR A 96 51.10 -57.62 -10.41
CA TYR A 96 52.32 -57.15 -11.08
C TYR A 96 53.48 -58.13 -10.92
N GLY A 97 53.61 -58.77 -9.75
CA GLY A 97 54.59 -59.82 -9.52
C GLY A 97 54.39 -61.04 -10.44
N MET A 98 53.14 -61.45 -10.66
CA MET A 98 52.78 -62.54 -11.56
C MET A 98 52.97 -62.18 -13.04
N GLN A 99 52.73 -60.92 -13.40
CA GLN A 99 52.94 -60.38 -14.75
C GLN A 99 54.43 -60.37 -15.13
N ILE A 100 55.29 -59.89 -14.23
CA ILE A 100 56.75 -59.86 -14.43
C ILE A 100 57.35 -61.28 -14.43
N SER A 101 56.82 -62.18 -13.60
CA SER A 101 57.24 -63.58 -13.57
C SER A 101 56.80 -64.39 -14.80
N GLY A 102 55.99 -63.83 -15.70
CA GLY A 102 55.50 -64.50 -16.91
C GLY A 102 54.54 -65.67 -16.65
N LYS A 103 53.93 -65.72 -15.45
CA LYS A 103 53.00 -66.79 -15.04
C LYS A 103 51.55 -66.51 -15.42
N LEU A 104 51.25 -65.28 -15.85
CA LEU A 104 49.95 -64.92 -16.42
C LEU A 104 49.98 -65.22 -17.92
N ASP A 105 49.02 -66.00 -18.40
CA ASP A 105 48.80 -66.18 -19.83
C ASP A 105 48.42 -64.81 -20.43
N ALA A 106 49.07 -64.42 -21.53
CA ALA A 106 48.88 -63.10 -22.13
C ALA A 106 47.43 -62.84 -22.57
N THR A 107 46.70 -63.92 -22.85
CA THR A 107 45.27 -63.93 -23.18
C THR A 107 44.37 -63.59 -22.00
N ALA A 108 44.69 -64.06 -20.79
CA ALA A 108 43.89 -63.82 -19.58
C ALA A 108 44.03 -62.39 -19.04
N VAL A 109 45.11 -61.68 -19.41
CA VAL A 109 45.34 -60.27 -19.05
C VAL A 109 44.49 -59.33 -19.92
N ASP A 110 44.18 -59.74 -21.15
CA ASP A 110 43.39 -58.98 -22.12
C ASP A 110 41.88 -59.34 -22.10
N ASP A 111 41.46 -60.22 -21.18
CA ASP A 111 40.06 -60.62 -21.06
C ASP A 111 39.18 -59.42 -20.66
N ALA A 112 38.15 -59.17 -21.47
CA ALA A 112 37.17 -58.13 -21.22
C ALA A 112 36.21 -58.54 -20.11
N VAL A 113 35.78 -57.57 -19.30
CA VAL A 113 34.77 -57.79 -18.24
C VAL A 113 33.45 -58.26 -18.88
N PRO A 114 32.78 -59.28 -18.32
CA PRO A 114 31.49 -59.75 -18.84
C PRO A 114 30.44 -58.62 -18.88
N ASP A 115 29.76 -58.52 -20.01
CA ASP A 115 28.80 -57.44 -20.33
C ASP A 115 27.66 -57.28 -19.30
N LEU A 116 27.26 -58.36 -18.63
CA LEU A 116 26.23 -58.33 -17.59
C LEU A 116 26.59 -57.39 -16.41
N TYR A 117 27.86 -57.37 -16.00
CA TYR A 117 28.32 -56.50 -14.91
C TYR A 117 28.36 -55.03 -15.34
N LEU A 118 28.77 -54.77 -16.59
CA LEU A 118 28.78 -53.43 -17.15
C LEU A 118 27.35 -52.87 -17.27
N ARG A 119 26.41 -53.71 -17.70
CA ARG A 119 25.00 -53.33 -17.74
C ARG A 119 24.42 -53.08 -16.35
N SER A 120 24.74 -53.92 -15.37
CA SER A 120 24.31 -53.71 -13.98
C SER A 120 24.88 -52.41 -13.39
N GLN A 121 26.16 -52.13 -13.65
CA GLN A 121 26.80 -50.88 -13.24
C GLN A 121 26.15 -49.67 -13.91
N HIS A 122 25.93 -49.72 -15.22
CA HIS A 122 25.25 -48.66 -15.96
C HIS A 122 23.85 -48.39 -15.40
N LEU A 123 23.06 -49.43 -15.13
CA LEU A 123 21.73 -49.30 -14.52
C LEU A 123 21.81 -48.63 -13.14
N MET A 124 22.79 -49.00 -12.31
CA MET A 124 23.01 -48.35 -11.01
C MET A 124 23.45 -46.88 -11.13
N ASP A 125 24.22 -46.53 -12.16
CA ASP A 125 24.60 -45.14 -12.44
C ASP A 125 23.38 -44.32 -12.89
N VAL A 126 22.54 -44.89 -13.76
CA VAL A 126 21.29 -44.26 -14.22
C VAL A 126 20.33 -44.04 -13.06
N ILE A 127 20.12 -45.04 -12.20
CA ILE A 127 19.26 -44.90 -11.01
C ILE A 127 19.77 -43.76 -10.12
N ARG A 128 21.07 -43.72 -9.81
CA ARG A 128 21.64 -42.65 -8.99
C ARG A 128 21.49 -41.28 -9.64
N ALA A 129 21.73 -41.17 -10.95
CA ALA A 129 21.55 -39.92 -11.68
C ALA A 129 20.09 -39.45 -11.61
N GLN A 130 19.14 -40.36 -11.85
CA GLN A 130 17.71 -40.07 -11.74
C GLN A 130 17.30 -39.65 -10.33
N GLU A 131 17.79 -40.32 -9.29
CA GLU A 131 17.53 -39.95 -7.90
C GLU A 131 18.06 -38.55 -7.57
N THR A 132 19.25 -38.20 -8.05
CA THR A 132 19.80 -36.84 -7.85
C THR A 132 18.95 -35.80 -8.58
N GLU A 133 18.46 -36.10 -9.77
CA GLU A 133 17.62 -35.18 -10.53
C GLU A 133 16.25 -35.01 -9.87
N MET A 134 15.63 -36.09 -9.41
CA MET A 134 14.39 -36.04 -8.63
C MET A 134 14.52 -35.19 -7.37
N LYS A 135 15.68 -35.26 -6.67
CA LYS A 135 15.95 -34.41 -5.51
C LYS A 135 16.04 -32.92 -5.88
N LYS A 136 16.73 -32.58 -6.97
CA LYS A 136 16.80 -31.19 -7.45
C LYS A 136 15.43 -30.65 -7.83
N LEU A 137 14.67 -31.42 -8.61
CA LEU A 137 13.32 -31.04 -9.02
C LEU A 137 12.40 -30.83 -7.82
N ARG A 138 12.54 -31.68 -6.78
CA ARG A 138 11.79 -31.51 -5.54
C ARG A 138 12.12 -30.19 -4.83
N ILE A 139 13.41 -29.83 -4.74
CA ILE A 139 13.82 -28.54 -4.13
C ILE A 139 13.24 -27.36 -4.93
N VAL A 140 13.32 -27.41 -6.26
CA VAL A 140 12.74 -26.37 -7.13
C VAL A 140 11.23 -26.25 -6.92
N ALA A 141 10.52 -27.38 -6.84
CA ALA A 141 9.08 -27.39 -6.59
C ALA A 141 8.71 -26.84 -5.20
N GLU A 142 9.48 -27.18 -4.17
CA GLU A 142 9.29 -26.65 -2.80
C GLU A 142 9.56 -25.13 -2.76
N ASN A 143 10.60 -24.66 -3.43
CA ASN A 143 10.90 -23.22 -3.56
C ASN A 143 9.80 -22.47 -4.32
N ALA A 144 9.33 -23.01 -5.45
CA ALA A 144 8.25 -22.43 -6.24
C ALA A 144 6.94 -22.34 -5.43
N LYS A 145 6.63 -23.39 -4.65
CA LYS A 145 5.48 -23.37 -3.74
C LYS A 145 5.61 -22.29 -2.67
N GLY A 146 6.79 -22.16 -2.05
CA GLY A 146 7.06 -21.11 -1.06
C GLY A 146 6.92 -19.69 -1.64
N LEU A 147 7.41 -19.47 -2.86
CA LEU A 147 7.24 -18.21 -3.57
C LEU A 147 5.77 -17.91 -3.89
N PHE A 148 5.03 -18.92 -4.37
CA PHE A 148 3.61 -18.77 -4.66
C PHE A 148 2.80 -18.33 -3.42
N ASP A 149 3.07 -18.92 -2.26
CA ASP A 149 2.41 -18.54 -1.02
C ASP A 149 2.74 -17.09 -0.60
N LYS A 150 3.97 -16.62 -0.86
CA LYS A 150 4.36 -15.21 -0.61
C LYS A 150 3.61 -14.26 -1.54
N LEU A 151 3.64 -14.51 -2.85
CA LEU A 151 2.93 -13.69 -3.86
C LEU A 151 1.43 -13.66 -3.60
N ARG A 152 0.85 -14.80 -3.22
CA ARG A 152 -0.57 -14.88 -2.83
C ARG A 152 -0.89 -13.97 -1.65
N LYS A 153 -0.07 -14.00 -0.58
CA LYS A 153 -0.25 -13.13 0.59
C LYS A 153 -0.12 -11.66 0.23
N GLN A 154 0.86 -11.28 -0.60
CA GLN A 154 1.02 -9.90 -1.06
C GLN A 154 -0.20 -9.44 -1.86
N ARG A 155 -0.64 -10.23 -2.86
CA ARG A 155 -1.86 -9.93 -3.61
C ARG A 155 -3.06 -9.72 -2.68
N ASP A 156 -3.22 -10.59 -1.68
CA ASP A 156 -4.33 -10.49 -0.73
C ASP A 156 -4.19 -9.25 0.19
N PHE A 157 -2.97 -8.88 0.57
CA PHE A 157 -2.67 -7.64 1.29
C PHE A 157 -3.04 -6.40 0.46
N HIS A 158 -2.61 -6.32 -0.80
CA HIS A 158 -2.97 -5.19 -1.69
C HIS A 158 -4.48 -5.11 -1.91
N ARG A 159 -5.15 -6.25 -2.13
CA ARG A 159 -6.62 -6.29 -2.26
C ARG A 159 -7.35 -5.85 -0.98
N MET A 160 -6.84 -6.21 0.19
CA MET A 160 -7.41 -5.78 1.46
C MET A 160 -7.17 -4.28 1.69
N HIS A 161 -5.95 -3.81 1.43
CA HIS A 161 -5.56 -2.42 1.60
C HIS A 161 -6.34 -1.50 0.66
N HIS A 162 -6.43 -1.83 -0.62
CA HIS A 162 -7.24 -1.09 -1.58
C HIS A 162 -8.71 -1.01 -1.14
N ARG A 163 -9.30 -2.12 -0.69
CA ARG A 163 -10.67 -2.11 -0.14
C ARG A 163 -10.83 -1.19 1.07
N ARG A 164 -9.85 -1.16 1.97
CA ARG A 164 -9.86 -0.22 3.11
C ARG A 164 -9.79 1.23 2.65
N VAL A 165 -8.86 1.56 1.76
CA VAL A 165 -8.68 2.92 1.23
C VAL A 165 -9.93 3.40 0.51
N VAL A 166 -10.60 2.53 -0.27
CA VAL A 166 -11.88 2.85 -0.93
C VAL A 166 -12.96 3.17 0.10
N GLN A 167 -13.09 2.37 1.18
CA GLN A 167 -14.05 2.63 2.25
C GLN A 167 -13.77 3.97 2.98
N GLU A 168 -12.50 4.27 3.23
CA GLU A 168 -12.08 5.55 3.84
C GLU A 168 -12.38 6.74 2.90
N LYS A 169 -12.08 6.61 1.62
CA LYS A 169 -12.43 7.58 0.57
C LYS A 169 -13.93 7.84 0.56
N GLU A 170 -14.76 6.81 0.53
CA GLU A 170 -16.22 6.95 0.53
C GLU A 170 -16.73 7.65 1.80
N LYS A 171 -16.14 7.36 2.95
CA LYS A 171 -16.48 8.05 4.21
C LYS A 171 -16.17 9.54 4.13
N ILE A 172 -14.98 9.90 3.64
CA ILE A 172 -14.58 11.31 3.46
C ILE A 172 -15.48 12.01 2.46
N ILE A 173 -15.84 11.37 1.35
CA ILE A 173 -16.77 11.92 0.37
C ILE A 173 -18.14 12.22 1.00
N LYS A 174 -18.67 11.30 1.83
CA LYS A 174 -19.94 11.52 2.53
C LYS A 174 -19.86 12.72 3.49
N ASP A 175 -18.75 12.86 4.22
CA ASP A 175 -18.56 13.97 5.15
C ASP A 175 -18.38 15.31 4.41
N LEU A 176 -17.68 15.33 3.26
CA LEU A 176 -17.59 16.49 2.38
C LEU A 176 -18.96 16.91 1.84
N LYS A 177 -19.79 15.95 1.38
CA LYS A 177 -21.16 16.22 0.90
C LYS A 177 -22.03 16.84 2.00
N ARG A 178 -21.96 16.30 3.23
CA ARG A 178 -22.67 16.85 4.40
C ARG A 178 -22.22 18.27 4.71
N LEU A 179 -20.90 18.51 4.71
CA LEU A 179 -20.34 19.81 5.00
C LEU A 179 -20.75 20.85 3.95
N ARG A 180 -20.68 20.50 2.66
CA ARG A 180 -21.12 21.37 1.56
C ARG A 180 -22.59 21.75 1.70
N SER A 181 -23.47 20.78 1.99
CA SER A 181 -24.90 21.05 2.21
C SER A 181 -25.15 22.02 3.37
N HIS A 182 -24.37 21.95 4.44
CA HIS A 182 -24.46 22.90 5.54
C HIS A 182 -23.95 24.31 5.16
N TYR A 183 -22.89 24.41 4.35
CA TYR A 183 -22.43 25.70 3.81
C TYR A 183 -23.42 26.33 2.84
N GLU A 184 -24.08 25.53 2.02
CA GLU A 184 -25.16 26.01 1.13
C GLU A 184 -26.33 26.60 1.92
N GLN A 185 -26.57 26.17 3.17
CA GLN A 185 -27.58 26.74 4.06
C GLN A 185 -27.16 28.08 4.69
N TYR A 186 -25.85 28.37 4.79
CA TYR A 186 -25.38 29.65 5.33
C TYR A 186 -25.62 30.83 4.40
N GLU A 187 -25.57 30.62 3.09
CA GLU A 187 -25.82 31.69 2.10
C GLU A 187 -27.22 32.32 2.25
N PRO A 188 -28.35 31.56 2.22
CA PRO A 188 -29.67 32.15 2.39
C PRO A 188 -29.85 32.79 3.76
N THR A 189 -29.36 32.16 4.84
CA THR A 189 -29.48 32.74 6.20
C THR A 189 -28.74 34.09 6.32
N LEU A 190 -27.56 34.24 5.71
CA LEU A 190 -26.84 35.52 5.66
C LEU A 190 -27.62 36.57 4.86
N THR A 191 -28.21 36.20 3.71
CA THR A 191 -29.03 37.13 2.93
C THR A 191 -30.27 37.59 3.69
N GLU A 192 -30.94 36.70 4.42
CA GLU A 192 -32.08 37.05 5.27
C GLU A 192 -31.68 37.98 6.42
N LEU A 193 -30.57 37.71 7.10
CA LEU A 193 -30.04 38.56 8.17
C LEU A 193 -29.69 39.95 7.64
N ARG A 194 -29.06 40.03 6.47
CA ARG A 194 -28.77 41.29 5.79
C ARG A 194 -30.06 42.06 5.47
N HIS A 195 -31.07 41.38 4.93
CA HIS A 195 -32.36 42.02 4.64
C HIS A 195 -33.05 42.54 5.92
N LYS A 196 -33.08 41.74 6.99
CA LYS A 196 -33.63 42.16 8.30
C LYS A 196 -32.90 43.38 8.86
N TYR A 197 -31.57 43.44 8.72
CA TYR A 197 -30.78 44.60 9.13
C TYR A 197 -31.12 45.85 8.32
N GLU A 198 -31.25 45.74 7.00
CA GLU A 198 -31.62 46.86 6.12
C GLU A 198 -33.02 47.40 6.46
N VAL A 199 -33.98 46.52 6.75
CA VAL A 199 -35.35 46.91 7.18
C VAL A 199 -35.31 47.61 8.53
N ALA A 200 -34.67 47.01 9.54
CA ALA A 200 -34.56 47.60 10.87
C ALA A 200 -33.87 48.98 10.86
N MET A 201 -32.86 49.16 9.99
CA MET A 201 -32.21 50.46 9.81
C MET A 201 -33.14 51.52 9.19
N LYS A 202 -33.97 51.12 8.20
CA LYS A 202 -34.98 52.01 7.62
C LYS A 202 -36.04 52.42 8.64
N GLU A 203 -36.54 51.48 9.43
CA GLU A 203 -37.51 51.74 10.50
C GLU A 203 -36.92 52.66 11.58
N LYS A 204 -35.70 52.38 12.03
CA LYS A 204 -34.96 53.26 12.97
C LYS A 204 -34.85 54.69 12.44
N PHE A 205 -34.56 54.85 11.15
CA PHE A 205 -34.46 56.16 10.53
C PHE A 205 -35.82 56.89 10.51
N LEU A 206 -36.90 56.20 10.15
CA LEU A 206 -38.26 56.76 10.17
C LEU A 206 -38.69 57.18 11.59
N LEU A 207 -38.49 56.33 12.59
CA LEU A 207 -38.79 56.65 13.99
C LEU A 207 -37.97 57.84 14.49
N LYS A 208 -36.70 57.94 14.08
CA LYS A 208 -35.86 59.10 14.40
C LYS A 208 -36.44 60.38 13.79
N MET A 209 -36.88 60.34 12.53
CA MET A 209 -37.52 61.50 11.88
C MET A 209 -38.85 61.88 12.54
N GLU A 210 -39.68 60.91 12.92
CA GLU A 210 -40.94 61.18 13.63
C GLU A 210 -40.67 61.81 14.99
N ARG A 211 -39.73 61.26 15.76
CA ARG A 211 -39.29 61.86 17.02
C ARG A 211 -38.78 63.28 16.82
N ASP A 212 -37.97 63.54 15.79
CA ASP A 212 -37.47 64.89 15.52
C ASP A 212 -38.61 65.86 15.13
N LYS A 213 -39.63 65.41 14.38
CA LYS A 213 -40.84 66.19 14.10
C LYS A 213 -41.64 66.52 15.36
N TYR A 214 -41.87 65.54 16.23
CA TYR A 214 -42.58 65.77 17.49
C TYR A 214 -41.79 66.69 18.42
N MET A 215 -40.47 66.50 18.52
CA MET A 215 -39.60 67.40 19.29
C MET A 215 -39.63 68.83 18.76
N ALA A 216 -39.65 69.01 17.43
CA ALA A 216 -39.80 70.33 16.82
C ALA A 216 -41.15 70.98 17.17
N GLN A 217 -42.26 70.23 17.07
CA GLN A 217 -43.61 70.72 17.45
C GLN A 217 -43.71 71.07 18.94
N VAL A 218 -43.13 70.25 19.81
CA VAL A 218 -43.08 70.51 21.26
C VAL A 218 -42.23 71.76 21.54
N SER A 219 -41.09 71.91 20.86
CA SER A 219 -40.25 73.10 21.03
C SER A 219 -40.94 74.39 20.56
N SER A 220 -41.67 74.37 19.43
CA SER A 220 -42.43 75.53 18.97
C SER A 220 -43.64 75.83 19.86
N GLY A 221 -44.36 74.80 20.33
CA GLY A 221 -45.47 74.98 21.25
C GLY A 221 -45.06 75.47 22.64
N LEU A 222 -43.86 75.09 23.12
CA LEU A 222 -43.28 75.64 24.35
C LEU A 222 -42.86 77.11 24.19
N THR A 223 -42.33 77.52 23.04
CA THR A 223 -42.02 78.94 22.79
C THR A 223 -43.26 79.82 22.67
N GLU A 224 -44.40 79.26 22.25
CA GLU A 224 -45.70 79.95 22.22
C GLU A 224 -46.37 79.99 23.61
N ALA A 225 -46.16 78.97 24.44
CA ALA A 225 -46.65 78.93 25.82
C ALA A 225 -45.83 79.80 26.80
N ASP A 226 -44.58 80.14 26.48
CA ASP A 226 -43.74 81.05 27.28
C ASP A 226 -44.11 82.55 27.07
N GLY A 227 -45.09 82.83 26.21
CA GLY A 227 -45.69 84.16 26.02
C GLY A 227 -46.84 84.48 26.98
N GLY A 228 -47.23 83.56 27.86
CA GLY A 228 -48.29 83.83 28.82
C GLY A 228 -48.54 82.71 29.80
N LEU A 229 -47.85 82.73 30.94
CA LEU A 229 -48.33 82.27 32.25
C LEU A 229 -47.25 82.53 33.32
N ASP A 230 -47.21 83.78 33.80
CA ASP A 230 -46.84 84.01 35.19
C ASP A 230 -47.90 83.33 36.08
N GLN A 231 -47.41 82.51 37.02
CA GLN A 231 -48.13 81.85 38.13
C GLN A 231 -48.88 80.54 37.81
N ALA A 232 -48.18 79.40 37.92
CA ALA A 232 -48.45 78.33 38.90
C ALA A 232 -47.84 76.99 38.46
N GLY A 233 -47.07 76.36 39.35
CA GLY A 233 -46.79 74.91 39.33
C GLY A 233 -45.68 74.47 38.38
N ALA A 234 -44.43 74.48 38.86
CA ALA A 234 -43.32 73.79 38.22
C ALA A 234 -43.56 72.27 38.21
N VAL A 235 -44.06 71.73 37.09
CA VAL A 235 -43.95 70.29 36.81
C VAL A 235 -42.69 70.10 36.00
N ARG A 236 -41.61 69.71 36.70
CA ARG A 236 -40.39 69.20 36.07
C ARG A 236 -40.74 67.90 35.34
N ILE A 237 -40.91 67.96 34.03
CA ILE A 237 -40.88 66.75 33.20
C ILE A 237 -39.41 66.33 33.13
N ASN A 238 -39.07 65.30 33.88
CA ASN A 238 -37.79 64.63 33.81
C ASN A 238 -37.70 63.89 32.48
N VAL A 239 -37.17 64.54 31.45
CA VAL A 239 -36.72 63.85 30.25
C VAL A 239 -35.40 63.19 30.62
N GLN A 240 -35.47 61.98 31.17
CA GLN A 240 -34.30 61.11 31.18
C GLN A 240 -33.85 60.97 29.73
N SER A 241 -32.67 61.49 29.43
CA SER A 241 -31.91 61.11 28.24
C SER A 241 -31.75 59.60 28.29
N VAL A 242 -32.62 58.87 27.58
CA VAL A 242 -32.36 57.48 27.25
C VAL A 242 -31.26 57.53 26.20
N SER A 243 -30.02 57.58 26.71
CA SER A 243 -28.84 57.14 25.97
C SER A 243 -29.14 55.71 25.52
N LEU A 244 -29.58 55.56 24.26
CA LEU A 244 -29.46 54.30 23.55
C LEU A 244 -27.97 54.07 23.38
N GLU A 245 -27.36 53.51 24.42
CA GLU A 245 -26.05 52.92 24.34
C GLU A 245 -26.06 51.97 23.15
N SER A 246 -25.09 52.19 22.26
CA SER A 246 -24.75 51.27 21.19
C SER A 246 -24.26 49.98 21.84
N GLY A 247 -25.20 49.12 22.24
CA GLY A 247 -24.95 47.76 22.70
C GLY A 247 -24.55 46.88 21.52
N TYR A 248 -23.36 47.13 20.98
CA TYR A 248 -22.64 46.14 20.20
C TYR A 248 -21.78 45.35 21.18
N GLU A 249 -22.38 44.39 21.88
CA GLU A 249 -21.61 43.33 22.52
C GLU A 249 -21.15 42.38 21.42
N ALA A 250 -19.85 42.44 21.12
CA ALA A 250 -19.22 41.43 20.30
C ALA A 250 -19.54 40.05 20.90
N PRO A 251 -19.95 39.05 20.10
CA PRO A 251 -20.11 37.70 20.62
C PRO A 251 -18.77 37.25 21.17
N SER A 252 -18.74 37.09 22.49
CA SER A 252 -17.66 36.43 23.21
C SER A 252 -17.35 35.13 22.51
N ARG A 253 -16.07 34.97 22.16
CA ARG A 253 -15.35 33.71 21.92
C ARG A 253 -16.27 32.48 22.05
N PHE A 254 -16.51 31.82 20.93
CA PHE A 254 -16.78 30.38 20.94
C PHE A 254 -15.60 29.70 21.64
N LEU A 255 -15.74 29.50 22.96
CA LEU A 255 -14.97 28.52 23.68
C LEU A 255 -15.39 27.18 23.10
N VAL A 256 -14.59 26.67 22.17
CA VAL A 256 -14.54 25.27 21.85
C VAL A 256 -14.06 24.56 23.12
N SER A 257 -14.97 24.24 24.03
CA SER A 257 -14.78 23.16 24.99
C SER A 257 -15.01 21.85 24.26
N GLY A 258 -14.12 21.56 23.31
CA GLY A 258 -13.91 20.23 22.75
C GLY A 258 -12.53 19.81 23.24
N SER A 259 -12.49 18.78 24.09
CA SER A 259 -11.27 18.13 24.51
C SER A 259 -10.41 17.82 23.29
N LEU A 260 -9.26 18.49 23.16
CA LEU A 260 -8.19 18.10 22.27
C LEU A 260 -7.57 16.81 22.86
N THR A 261 -8.22 15.67 22.62
CA THR A 261 -7.53 14.38 22.73
C THR A 261 -6.57 14.29 21.55
N ASP A 262 -5.31 14.55 21.87
CA ASP A 262 -4.11 14.36 21.07
C ASP A 262 -4.11 12.98 20.37
N PRO A 263 -4.18 12.90 19.02
CA PRO A 263 -4.08 11.62 18.31
C PRO A 263 -2.63 11.09 18.23
N PHE A 264 -1.63 11.78 18.79
CA PHE A 264 -0.21 11.42 18.64
C PHE A 264 0.48 10.95 19.93
N ARG A 265 -0.28 10.39 20.88
CA ARG A 265 0.28 9.61 22.00
C ARG A 265 -0.11 8.13 21.90
N CYS A 266 0.43 7.42 20.92
CA CYS A 266 0.44 5.96 20.92
C CYS A 266 1.52 5.38 19.99
N TRP A 267 2.77 5.81 20.16
CA TRP A 267 3.95 5.10 19.62
C TRP A 267 5.12 5.30 20.60
N GLU A 268 5.04 4.62 21.73
CA GLU A 268 6.19 4.26 22.55
C GLU A 268 5.81 2.98 23.32
N GLU A 269 6.03 1.83 22.68
CA GLU A 269 6.43 0.55 23.28
C GLU A 269 7.00 -0.36 22.18
#